data_AF-A0A6J2VSS3-F1
#
_entry.id   AF-A0A6J2VSS3-F1
#
_cell.length_a   1.000
_cell.length_b   1.000
_cell.length_c   1.000
_cell.angle_alpha   90.00
_cell.angle_beta   90.00
_cell.angle_gamma   90.00
#
_symmetry.space_group_name_H-M   'P 1'
#
loop_
_entity.id
_entity.type
_entity.pdbx_description
1 polymer ?
#
loop_
_entity_poly.entity_id
_entity_poly.type
_entity_poly.pdbx_seq_one_letter_code
_entity_poly.pdbx_strand_id
1 'polypeptide(L)'
;MGLRTAQKKHFPLRGIDGVVQLFEAELQKTEPDLALLSLVLGFVEHFLAVNRVVPINVPGVRFEPLKPDCPNSYFPVVELGLISALHERFTSQIRGAVDLSQYRRPSGCSSRELVKKVSDVIWNSLSRSYFKDRAHIQSLFSLITGTKLDSSGVAFAVVAACQVLGLQDVHLALSEDHAWVIFGKGGEETAEVTWHGKGNEDRRGQTVSAGVNERSWLYLKGSYMKCNRNMEVAFMVCAINPSLDLHTDSTELLQLQHRLLWLLYERGDLERYPMAMGTLADLQDQEPIPGKEDPLSIHLKAVNSAKTYYNNEHIYPFMYLAGYHYRHRNVHEALRAWAEAASVMQDYNYCREDEEIYKEFFDIANDVIPTLLKETAAAAESSGEVGEEEEKDEPRQAAALSALQDPECFAHLLCFYDGICKWEEGSPTPVLHVGWATYLVQSLSRFDAQVRQKVTIITKEPEVQEEDDQSNEDAREGRRRGPRRESKVEDQVPPSAPALPSQPTQGSPPKKVGGEGAGRPRSIQGGRGKETDRKTEPLSPSPVPSPTQPTPASTGGPVVTFHSEKMKGMKELLSASKVNSSAIKLQLTAQSQVQMKRQKPTPSGDYTLSFMKRQRKTL
;
A
#
# COMPACT_ATOMS: atom_id res chain seq x y z
N MET A 1 31.81 22.70 2.79
CA MET A 1 30.43 22.54 3.32
C MET A 1 29.45 23.20 2.35
N GLY A 2 28.16 22.94 2.51
CA GLY A 2 27.13 23.34 1.54
C GLY A 2 27.29 22.64 0.19
N LEU A 3 26.52 23.10 -0.80
CA LEU A 3 26.46 22.54 -2.16
C LEU A 3 27.85 22.49 -2.82
N ARG A 4 28.19 21.33 -3.39
CA ARG A 4 29.44 21.07 -4.11
C ARG A 4 29.50 21.90 -5.41
N THR A 5 30.70 22.25 -5.86
CA THR A 5 30.91 23.05 -7.08
C THR A 5 30.24 22.47 -8.34
N ALA A 6 30.13 21.14 -8.44
CA ALA A 6 29.38 20.50 -9.52
C ALA A 6 27.88 20.84 -9.50
N GLN A 7 27.24 20.72 -8.33
CA GLN A 7 25.81 21.01 -8.12
C GLN A 7 25.50 22.49 -8.45
N LYS A 8 26.38 23.39 -7.99
CA LYS A 8 26.25 24.84 -8.21
C LYS A 8 26.28 25.24 -9.70
N LYS A 9 26.84 24.42 -10.60
CA LYS A 9 26.91 24.73 -12.06
C LYS A 9 25.57 24.58 -12.79
N HIS A 10 24.60 23.86 -12.25
CA HIS A 10 23.28 23.73 -12.87
C HIS A 10 22.45 25.01 -12.74
N PHE A 11 22.76 25.87 -11.76
CA PHE A 11 21.96 27.03 -11.42
C PHE A 11 22.34 28.27 -12.26
N PRO A 12 21.38 29.15 -12.60
CA PRO A 12 19.95 29.09 -12.24
C PRO A 12 19.19 28.04 -13.06
N LEU A 13 18.31 27.28 -12.39
CA LEU A 13 17.46 26.30 -13.09
C LEU A 13 16.35 27.06 -13.84
N ARG A 14 16.21 26.78 -15.14
CA ARG A 14 15.27 27.42 -16.06
C ARG A 14 14.37 26.38 -16.69
N GLY A 15 13.06 26.54 -16.53
CA GLY A 15 12.07 25.59 -17.00
C GLY A 15 12.17 24.20 -16.36
N ILE A 16 11.31 23.30 -16.84
CA ILE A 16 11.26 21.89 -16.40
C ILE A 16 12.59 21.17 -16.70
N ASP A 17 13.18 21.40 -17.88
CA ASP A 17 14.47 20.81 -18.29
C ASP A 17 15.62 21.12 -17.33
N GLY A 18 15.71 22.36 -16.81
CA GLY A 18 16.74 22.72 -15.83
C GLY A 18 16.62 21.94 -14.52
N VAL A 19 15.40 21.60 -14.09
CA VAL A 19 15.17 20.75 -12.91
C VAL A 19 15.50 19.29 -13.23
N VAL A 20 15.02 18.75 -14.36
CA VAL A 20 15.30 17.36 -14.79
C VAL A 20 16.81 17.10 -14.91
N GLN A 21 17.58 18.04 -15.47
CA GLN A 21 19.05 17.94 -15.57
C GLN A 21 19.75 17.96 -14.20
N LEU A 22 19.20 18.65 -13.20
CA LEU A 22 19.74 18.59 -11.84
C LEU A 22 19.45 17.22 -11.19
N PHE A 23 18.22 16.71 -11.34
CA PHE A 23 17.84 15.39 -10.85
C PHE A 23 18.69 14.28 -11.47
N GLU A 24 18.90 14.30 -12.79
CA GLU A 24 19.79 13.37 -13.49
C GLU A 24 21.22 13.40 -12.92
N ALA A 25 21.78 14.60 -12.72
CA ALA A 25 23.13 14.77 -12.21
C ALA A 25 23.28 14.42 -10.71
N GLU A 26 22.21 14.49 -9.91
CA GLU A 26 22.19 13.92 -8.55
C GLU A 26 22.08 12.39 -8.59
N LEU A 27 21.18 11.83 -9.40
CA LEU A 27 20.92 10.38 -9.53
C LEU A 27 22.08 9.58 -10.17
N GLN A 28 23.06 10.25 -10.77
CA GLN A 28 24.35 9.65 -11.17
C GLN A 28 25.31 9.39 -9.99
N LYS A 29 24.97 9.83 -8.76
CA LYS A 29 25.79 9.66 -7.55
C LYS A 29 25.26 8.51 -6.69
N THR A 30 26.15 7.96 -5.85
CA THR A 30 25.77 7.01 -4.79
C THR A 30 24.99 7.66 -3.63
N GLU A 31 25.07 8.99 -3.51
CA GLU A 31 24.39 9.82 -2.51
C GLU A 31 23.88 11.10 -3.23
N PRO A 32 22.70 11.05 -3.89
CA PRO A 32 21.98 12.25 -4.34
C PRO A 32 21.63 13.12 -3.13
N ASP A 33 21.80 14.43 -3.23
CA ASP A 33 21.56 15.39 -2.13
C ASP A 33 20.05 15.59 -1.92
N LEU A 34 19.45 14.79 -1.03
CA LEU A 34 18.01 14.79 -0.77
C LEU A 34 17.51 16.16 -0.30
N ALA A 35 18.35 16.88 0.44
CA ALA A 35 18.06 18.21 0.93
C ALA A 35 18.01 19.24 -0.21
N LEU A 36 18.95 19.18 -1.15
CA LEU A 36 18.93 20.03 -2.36
C LEU A 36 17.67 19.78 -3.20
N LEU A 37 17.38 18.51 -3.50
CA LEU A 37 16.30 18.13 -4.41
C LEU A 37 14.92 18.51 -3.85
N SER A 38 14.66 18.22 -2.56
CA SER A 38 13.39 18.59 -1.91
C SER A 38 13.19 20.10 -1.75
N LEU A 39 14.28 20.86 -1.55
CA LEU A 39 14.22 22.33 -1.55
C LEU A 39 13.93 22.92 -2.94
N VAL A 40 14.44 22.30 -4.01
CA VAL A 40 14.14 22.71 -5.40
C VAL A 40 12.69 22.40 -5.77
N LEU A 41 12.21 21.17 -5.51
CA LEU A 41 10.81 20.82 -5.79
C LEU A 41 9.83 21.71 -5.03
N GLY A 42 10.02 21.86 -3.71
CA GLY A 42 9.14 22.67 -2.89
C GLY A 42 9.16 24.17 -3.24
N PHE A 43 10.28 24.71 -3.73
CA PHE A 43 10.34 26.08 -4.28
C PHE A 43 9.52 26.21 -5.57
N VAL A 44 9.65 25.24 -6.47
CA VAL A 44 8.93 25.22 -7.76
C VAL A 44 7.43 25.02 -7.54
N GLU A 45 7.03 24.06 -6.69
CA GLU A 45 5.63 23.82 -6.29
C GLU A 45 5.01 25.02 -5.58
N HIS A 46 5.76 25.74 -4.73
CA HIS A 46 5.25 26.93 -4.07
C HIS A 46 4.78 28.02 -5.06
N PHE A 47 5.52 28.22 -6.15
CA PHE A 47 5.20 29.25 -7.15
C PHE A 47 4.32 28.77 -8.31
N LEU A 48 4.14 27.45 -8.48
CA LEU A 48 3.26 26.88 -9.51
C LEU A 48 1.90 26.40 -8.96
N ALA A 49 1.81 26.04 -7.68
CA ALA A 49 0.57 25.69 -6.99
C ALA A 49 0.20 26.71 -5.90
N VAL A 50 0.99 26.82 -4.82
CA VAL A 50 0.59 27.51 -3.58
C VAL A 50 0.32 29.01 -3.76
N ASN A 51 1.14 29.69 -4.57
CA ASN A 51 1.01 31.12 -4.85
C ASN A 51 1.58 31.46 -6.23
N ARG A 52 0.72 31.41 -7.25
CA ARG A 52 1.05 31.74 -8.65
C ARG A 52 1.16 33.25 -8.94
N VAL A 53 1.00 34.12 -7.93
CA VAL A 53 1.10 35.57 -8.10
C VAL A 53 2.58 35.97 -8.15
N VAL A 54 3.04 36.40 -9.33
CA VAL A 54 4.42 36.87 -9.55
C VAL A 54 4.75 38.05 -8.61
N PRO A 55 5.73 37.92 -7.69
CA PRO A 55 5.94 38.89 -6.63
C PRO A 55 6.76 40.09 -7.12
N ILE A 56 6.07 41.15 -7.55
CA ILE A 56 6.67 42.40 -8.07
C ILE A 56 7.61 43.13 -7.09
N ASN A 57 7.62 42.76 -5.81
CA ASN A 57 8.34 43.42 -4.72
C ASN A 57 9.36 42.52 -4.00
N VAL A 58 9.68 41.33 -4.53
CA VAL A 58 10.66 40.40 -3.93
C VAL A 58 11.91 40.30 -4.82
N PRO A 59 13.01 41.00 -4.48
CA PRO A 59 14.24 40.94 -5.26
C PRO A 59 14.82 39.51 -5.29
N GLY A 60 15.23 39.06 -6.49
CA GLY A 60 15.88 37.76 -6.68
C GLY A 60 14.93 36.60 -6.98
N VAL A 61 13.61 36.78 -6.88
CA VAL A 61 12.64 35.87 -7.52
C VAL A 61 12.41 36.36 -8.95
N ARG A 62 12.48 35.45 -9.93
CA ARG A 62 12.29 35.72 -11.36
C ARG A 62 11.40 34.67 -11.98
N PHE A 63 10.68 35.06 -13.02
CA PHE A 63 9.83 34.18 -13.80
C PHE A 63 10.20 34.32 -15.28
N GLU A 64 10.33 33.19 -15.97
CA GLU A 64 10.65 33.15 -17.41
C GLU A 64 9.59 32.30 -18.14
N PRO A 65 9.14 32.71 -19.35
CA PRO A 65 8.09 32.00 -20.06
C PRO A 65 8.59 30.64 -20.56
N LEU A 66 7.79 29.59 -20.38
CA LEU A 66 8.17 28.23 -20.83
C LEU A 66 8.20 28.08 -22.36
N LYS A 67 7.47 28.95 -23.07
CA LYS A 67 7.48 29.08 -24.54
C LYS A 67 7.45 30.57 -24.89
N PRO A 68 8.26 31.06 -25.85
CA PRO A 68 8.41 32.50 -26.12
C PRO A 68 7.10 33.27 -26.32
N ASP A 69 6.12 32.64 -26.96
CA ASP A 69 4.86 33.25 -27.37
C ASP A 69 3.65 32.86 -26.47
N CYS A 70 3.89 32.28 -25.29
CA CYS A 70 2.84 31.84 -24.37
C CYS A 70 2.77 32.72 -23.09
N PRO A 71 2.03 33.84 -23.08
CA PRO A 71 2.00 34.80 -21.97
C PRO A 71 1.30 34.29 -20.69
N ASN A 72 0.81 33.04 -20.68
CA ASN A 72 0.09 32.45 -19.54
C ASN A 72 0.86 31.32 -18.83
N SER A 73 2.07 30.95 -19.29
CA SER A 73 2.85 29.85 -18.69
C SER A 73 4.28 30.29 -18.40
N TYR A 74 4.53 30.61 -17.12
CA TYR A 74 5.79 31.11 -16.60
C TYR A 74 6.36 30.14 -15.57
N PHE A 75 7.65 29.86 -15.66
CA PHE A 75 8.36 29.02 -14.70
C PHE A 75 9.12 29.88 -13.67
N PRO A 76 9.07 29.54 -12.36
CA PRO A 76 9.88 30.21 -11.34
C PRO A 76 11.36 29.86 -11.51
N VAL A 77 12.18 30.83 -11.89
CA VAL A 77 13.62 30.64 -12.09
C VAL A 77 14.28 30.36 -10.74
N VAL A 78 14.91 29.19 -10.62
CA VAL A 78 15.50 28.74 -9.36
C VAL A 78 16.92 29.29 -9.25
N GLU A 79 17.04 30.46 -8.62
CA GLU A 79 18.32 31.19 -8.45
C GLU A 79 19.21 30.56 -7.36
N LEU A 80 20.51 30.43 -7.65
CA LEU A 80 21.48 29.71 -6.78
C LEU A 80 21.52 30.24 -5.34
N GLY A 81 21.41 31.56 -5.17
CA GLY A 81 21.51 32.21 -3.86
C GLY A 81 20.38 31.81 -2.91
N LEU A 82 19.15 31.69 -3.43
CA LEU A 82 17.97 31.33 -2.64
C LEU A 82 18.08 29.88 -2.14
N ILE A 83 18.34 28.92 -3.04
CA ILE A 83 18.47 27.51 -2.68
C ILE A 83 19.70 27.26 -1.79
N SER A 84 20.82 27.94 -2.04
CA SER A 84 22.01 27.84 -1.18
C SER A 84 21.71 28.29 0.25
N ALA A 85 21.00 29.41 0.44
CA ALA A 85 20.63 29.93 1.76
C ALA A 85 19.64 29.00 2.49
N LEU A 86 18.69 28.40 1.79
CA LEU A 86 17.75 27.41 2.36
C LEU A 86 18.47 26.12 2.78
N HIS A 87 19.38 25.61 1.94
CA HIS A 87 20.21 24.42 2.24
C HIS A 87 21.17 24.67 3.41
N GLU A 88 21.81 25.84 3.44
CA GLU A 88 22.67 26.23 4.55
C GLU A 88 21.88 26.40 5.86
N ARG A 89 20.66 26.95 5.81
CA ARG A 89 19.77 27.06 6.98
C ARG A 89 19.35 25.68 7.51
N PHE A 90 18.88 24.76 6.66
CA PHE A 90 18.55 23.39 7.08
C PHE A 90 19.77 22.67 7.65
N THR A 91 20.89 22.67 6.93
CA THR A 91 22.09 21.93 7.36
C THR A 91 22.73 22.49 8.62
N SER A 92 22.63 23.81 8.87
CA SER A 92 23.07 24.44 10.12
C SER A 92 22.13 24.12 11.28
N GLN A 93 20.82 24.12 11.06
CA GLN A 93 19.81 23.75 12.07
C GLN A 93 20.01 22.31 12.57
N ILE A 94 20.20 21.35 11.67
CA ILE A 94 20.44 19.95 12.03
C ILE A 94 21.78 19.77 12.76
N ARG A 95 22.88 20.33 12.21
CA ARG A 95 24.22 20.16 12.82
C ARG A 95 24.41 20.92 14.13
N GLY A 96 23.70 22.04 14.33
CA GLY A 96 23.70 22.76 15.60
C GLY A 96 22.88 22.09 16.70
N ALA A 97 21.92 21.22 16.33
CA ALA A 97 21.02 20.55 17.28
C ALA A 97 21.40 19.10 17.62
N VAL A 98 22.30 18.47 16.84
CA VAL A 98 22.72 17.05 17.00
C VAL A 98 24.25 16.96 17.09
N ASP A 99 24.76 16.90 18.33
CA ASP A 99 26.17 16.63 18.61
C ASP A 99 26.47 15.13 18.47
N LEU A 100 27.08 14.75 17.34
CA LEU A 100 27.44 13.37 17.03
C LEU A 100 28.49 12.77 18.00
N SER A 101 29.22 13.57 18.79
CA SER A 101 30.18 13.04 19.76
C SER A 101 29.52 12.30 20.93
N GLN A 102 28.25 12.59 21.19
CA GLN A 102 27.45 11.95 22.25
C GLN A 102 26.93 10.57 21.85
N TYR A 103 26.95 10.22 20.55
CA TYR A 103 26.35 9.01 20.00
C TYR A 103 27.41 8.07 19.42
N ARG A 104 27.64 6.93 20.11
CA ARG A 104 28.57 5.90 19.62
C ARG A 104 27.99 5.22 18.37
N ARG A 105 28.78 5.17 17.30
CA ARG A 105 28.45 4.48 16.03
C ARG A 105 29.31 3.21 15.85
N PRO A 106 29.04 2.11 16.58
CA PRO A 106 29.77 0.85 16.40
C PRO A 106 29.60 0.36 14.95
N SER A 107 30.71 -0.07 14.34
CA SER A 107 30.75 -0.50 12.92
C SER A 107 30.24 0.55 11.90
N GLY A 108 30.14 1.83 12.29
CA GLY A 108 29.61 2.91 11.46
C GLY A 108 28.08 3.07 11.47
N CYS A 109 27.34 2.08 11.98
CA CYS A 109 25.88 2.12 12.09
C CYS A 109 25.41 3.20 13.09
N SER A 110 24.19 3.70 12.87
CA SER A 110 23.49 4.64 13.73
C SER A 110 22.74 3.91 14.85
N SER A 111 22.58 4.54 16.03
CA SER A 111 21.82 3.97 17.14
C SER A 111 20.39 4.51 17.18
N ARG A 112 19.49 3.78 17.86
CA ARG A 112 18.07 4.17 18.02
C ARG A 112 17.91 5.53 18.70
N GLU A 113 18.79 5.85 19.64
CA GLU A 113 18.81 7.12 20.37
C GLU A 113 19.23 8.28 19.46
N LEU A 114 20.16 8.04 18.53
CA LEU A 114 20.58 9.03 17.52
C LEU A 114 19.45 9.27 16.51
N VAL A 115 18.83 8.22 16.00
CA VAL A 115 17.68 8.33 15.07
C VAL A 115 16.50 9.06 15.74
N LYS A 116 16.15 8.69 16.97
CA LYS A 116 15.11 9.37 17.75
C LYS A 116 15.46 10.83 18.04
N LYS A 117 16.73 11.14 18.33
CA LYS A 117 17.21 12.52 18.48
C LYS A 117 17.02 13.34 17.20
N VAL A 118 17.27 12.79 16.01
CA VAL A 118 17.01 13.49 14.74
C VAL A 118 15.50 13.69 14.53
N SER A 119 14.66 12.68 14.79
CA SER A 119 13.19 12.84 14.80
C SER A 119 12.73 13.94 15.75
N ASP A 120 13.26 14.01 16.97
CA ASP A 120 12.92 15.07 17.91
C ASP A 120 13.43 16.46 17.49
N VAL A 121 14.50 16.56 16.71
CA VAL A 121 14.94 17.85 16.13
C VAL A 121 13.98 18.31 15.03
N ILE A 122 13.54 17.41 14.13
CA ILE A 122 12.52 17.74 13.12
C ILE A 122 11.20 18.09 13.79
N TRP A 123 10.70 17.24 14.69
CA TRP A 123 9.41 17.40 15.37
C TRP A 123 9.31 18.72 16.15
N ASN A 124 10.31 19.04 16.98
CA ASN A 124 10.32 20.29 17.74
C ASN A 124 10.58 21.54 16.89
N SER A 125 10.87 21.38 15.60
CA SER A 125 10.93 22.48 14.62
C SER A 125 9.59 22.77 13.93
N LEU A 126 8.55 21.95 14.17
CA LEU A 126 7.22 22.13 13.59
C LEU A 126 6.37 23.14 14.36
N SER A 127 5.42 23.76 13.65
CA SER A 127 4.39 24.64 14.21
C SER A 127 3.50 23.87 15.20
N ARG A 128 3.24 24.43 16.39
CA ARG A 128 2.45 23.77 17.44
C ARG A 128 1.01 23.42 17.06
N SER A 129 0.46 24.10 16.05
CA SER A 129 -0.86 23.82 15.50
C SER A 129 -0.92 24.28 14.05
N TYR A 130 -1.39 23.38 13.18
CA TYR A 130 -1.72 23.59 11.78
C TYR A 130 -2.60 22.42 11.31
N PHE A 131 -3.25 22.58 10.16
CA PHE A 131 -3.97 21.48 9.52
C PHE A 131 -2.94 20.51 8.91
N LYS A 132 -2.86 19.29 9.46
CA LYS A 132 -1.93 18.24 9.01
C LYS A 132 -2.25 17.79 7.59
N ASP A 133 -3.55 17.63 7.30
CA ASP A 133 -4.12 17.14 6.04
C ASP A 133 -4.13 18.24 4.94
N ARG A 134 -3.17 19.18 4.95
CA ARG A 134 -3.10 20.32 4.02
C ARG A 134 -2.11 20.02 2.90
N ALA A 135 -2.48 20.31 1.65
CA ALA A 135 -1.55 20.19 0.52
C ALA A 135 -0.30 21.11 0.63
N HIS A 136 0.76 20.73 -0.08
CA HIS A 136 2.03 21.48 -0.23
C HIS A 136 2.84 21.68 1.07
N ILE A 137 2.76 20.71 1.99
CA ILE A 137 3.63 20.64 3.18
C ILE A 137 4.48 19.37 3.24
N GLN A 138 4.63 18.62 2.16
CA GLN A 138 5.50 17.44 2.10
C GLN A 138 7.01 17.78 2.10
N SER A 139 7.36 18.97 1.60
CA SER A 139 8.75 19.31 1.22
C SER A 139 9.55 20.03 2.31
N LEU A 140 10.88 19.88 2.26
CA LEU A 140 11.79 20.65 3.13
C LEU A 140 11.70 22.16 2.92
N PHE A 141 11.20 22.61 1.76
CA PHE A 141 10.88 24.02 1.54
C PHE A 141 9.78 24.48 2.51
N SER A 142 8.74 23.67 2.70
CA SER A 142 7.65 23.96 3.65
C SER A 142 8.12 23.90 5.11
N LEU A 143 9.02 22.96 5.46
CA LEU A 143 9.68 22.94 6.77
C LEU A 143 10.46 24.24 7.04
N ILE A 144 11.30 24.69 6.10
CA ILE A 144 12.18 25.84 6.32
C ILE A 144 11.45 27.18 6.20
N THR A 145 10.49 27.33 5.29
CA THR A 145 9.76 28.59 5.09
C THR A 145 8.53 28.74 5.98
N GLY A 146 7.80 27.65 6.23
CA GLY A 146 6.50 27.66 6.93
C GLY A 146 6.41 26.82 8.20
N THR A 147 7.50 26.15 8.60
CA THR A 147 7.60 25.25 9.77
C THR A 147 6.43 24.27 9.89
N LYS A 148 6.08 23.61 8.78
CA LYS A 148 5.02 22.60 8.68
C LYS A 148 5.54 21.43 7.86
N LEU A 149 5.11 20.23 8.23
CA LEU A 149 5.26 19.02 7.43
C LEU A 149 3.98 18.18 7.54
N ASP A 150 3.68 17.36 6.55
CA ASP A 150 2.69 16.27 6.70
C ASP A 150 3.38 15.03 7.32
N SER A 151 2.65 13.92 7.44
CA SER A 151 3.17 12.72 8.13
C SER A 151 4.43 12.16 7.45
N SER A 152 4.34 11.88 6.15
CA SER A 152 5.45 11.27 5.38
C SER A 152 6.57 12.28 5.10
N GLY A 153 6.24 13.56 4.95
CA GLY A 153 7.21 14.66 4.91
C GLY A 153 8.10 14.72 6.16
N VAL A 154 7.56 14.46 7.36
CA VAL A 154 8.38 14.33 8.60
C VAL A 154 9.35 13.15 8.51
N ALA A 155 8.90 11.98 8.07
CA ALA A 155 9.77 10.81 7.93
C ALA A 155 10.90 11.06 6.92
N PHE A 156 10.57 11.62 5.75
CA PHE A 156 11.53 12.04 4.74
C PHE A 156 12.52 13.11 5.28
N ALA A 157 12.04 14.10 6.02
CA ALA A 157 12.88 15.14 6.60
C ALA A 157 13.88 14.60 7.63
N VAL A 158 13.52 13.54 8.36
CA VAL A 158 14.45 12.81 9.24
C VAL A 158 15.53 12.09 8.44
N VAL A 159 15.18 11.42 7.33
CA VAL A 159 16.16 10.76 6.45
C VAL A 159 17.12 11.78 5.82
N ALA A 160 16.61 12.92 5.32
CA ALA A 160 17.45 14.00 4.79
C ALA A 160 18.35 14.62 5.87
N ALA A 161 17.87 14.79 7.10
CA ALA A 161 18.69 15.26 8.23
C ALA A 161 19.78 14.25 8.62
N CYS A 162 19.48 12.95 8.59
CA CYS A 162 20.44 11.87 8.77
C CYS A 162 21.52 11.87 7.68
N GLN A 163 21.16 12.07 6.41
CA GLN A 163 22.12 12.21 5.31
C GLN A 163 23.05 13.42 5.52
N VAL A 164 22.51 14.56 5.97
CA VAL A 164 23.26 15.78 6.32
C VAL A 164 24.28 15.57 7.45
N LEU A 165 24.01 14.62 8.34
CA LEU A 165 24.90 14.20 9.44
C LEU A 165 25.87 13.06 9.06
N GLY A 166 25.81 12.53 7.84
CA GLY A 166 26.62 11.39 7.40
C GLY A 166 26.19 10.05 8.03
N LEU A 167 24.90 9.90 8.30
CA LEU A 167 24.27 8.67 8.79
C LEU A 167 23.74 7.85 7.60
N GLN A 168 24.68 7.32 6.81
CA GLN A 168 24.38 6.66 5.53
C GLN A 168 23.51 5.41 5.66
N ASP A 169 23.46 4.79 6.84
CA ASP A 169 22.66 3.59 7.11
C ASP A 169 21.18 3.87 7.36
N VAL A 170 20.79 5.12 7.61
CA VAL A 170 19.39 5.52 7.84
C VAL A 170 18.69 5.75 6.51
N HIS A 171 17.58 5.04 6.31
CA HIS A 171 16.80 5.03 5.07
C HIS A 171 15.31 5.12 5.34
N LEU A 172 14.56 5.61 4.35
CA LEU A 172 13.10 5.67 4.40
C LEU A 172 12.50 4.26 4.31
N ALA A 173 11.43 4.02 5.07
CA ALA A 173 10.58 2.85 4.93
C ALA A 173 9.15 3.33 4.69
N LEU A 174 8.48 2.71 3.72
CA LEU A 174 7.14 3.09 3.27
C LEU A 174 6.24 1.85 3.22
N SER A 175 5.07 1.93 3.85
CA SER A 175 3.93 1.12 3.47
C SER A 175 3.10 1.87 2.41
N GLU A 176 1.84 1.48 2.23
CA GLU A 176 0.92 2.12 1.30
C GLU A 176 0.25 3.39 1.88
N ASP A 177 0.30 3.62 3.20
CA ASP A 177 -0.27 4.82 3.88
C ASP A 177 0.59 5.37 5.06
N HIS A 178 1.75 4.78 5.35
CA HIS A 178 2.62 5.24 6.45
C HIS A 178 4.11 5.20 6.11
N ALA A 179 4.87 6.04 6.81
CA ALA A 179 6.29 6.26 6.57
C ALA A 179 7.08 6.33 7.88
N TRP A 180 8.14 5.53 7.97
CA TRP A 180 9.06 5.48 9.11
C TRP A 180 10.50 5.36 8.61
N VAL A 181 11.47 5.05 9.49
CA VAL A 181 12.85 4.80 9.06
C VAL A 181 13.36 3.42 9.43
N ILE A 182 14.20 2.88 8.56
CA ILE A 182 15.06 1.72 8.80
C ILE A 182 16.51 2.18 9.00
N PHE A 183 17.27 1.44 9.81
CA PHE A 183 18.68 1.71 10.06
C PHE A 183 19.44 0.45 10.52
N GLY A 184 20.69 0.59 10.95
CA GLY A 184 21.50 -0.54 11.38
C GLY A 184 22.04 -1.37 10.20
N LYS A 185 22.41 -2.63 10.44
CA LYS A 185 23.10 -3.43 9.42
C LYS A 185 22.12 -3.96 8.38
N GLY A 186 22.00 -3.25 7.25
CA GLY A 186 21.12 -3.65 6.15
C GLY A 186 19.64 -3.34 6.38
N GLY A 187 19.32 -2.37 7.24
CA GLY A 187 17.94 -1.98 7.53
C GLY A 187 17.18 -3.04 8.35
N GLU A 188 17.85 -3.63 9.33
CA GLU A 188 17.28 -4.60 10.27
C GLU A 188 16.49 -3.91 11.41
N GLU A 189 16.95 -2.73 11.86
CA GLU A 189 16.27 -1.93 12.88
C GLU A 189 15.21 -1.02 12.24
N THR A 190 14.07 -0.84 12.91
CA THR A 190 12.98 0.08 12.51
C THR A 190 12.68 1.09 13.61
N ALA A 191 12.50 2.36 13.27
CA ALA A 191 12.04 3.38 14.21
C ALA A 191 10.89 4.21 13.61
N GLU A 192 9.79 4.28 14.34
CA GLU A 192 8.76 5.29 14.16
C GLU A 192 9.35 6.70 14.33
N VAL A 193 9.00 7.65 13.44
CA VAL A 193 9.56 9.02 13.47
C VAL A 193 8.54 10.13 13.24
N THR A 194 7.29 9.77 12.91
CA THR A 194 6.17 10.68 12.63
C THR A 194 4.91 10.21 13.38
N TRP A 195 3.72 10.73 13.03
CA TRP A 195 2.43 10.23 13.48
C TRP A 195 1.71 9.50 12.33
N HIS A 196 0.82 8.55 12.64
CA HIS A 196 -0.20 8.10 11.70
C HIS A 196 -1.60 8.63 12.10
N GLY A 197 -2.47 8.83 11.10
CA GLY A 197 -3.87 9.20 11.27
C GLY A 197 -4.13 10.39 12.20
N LYS A 198 -5.24 10.31 12.94
CA LYS A 198 -5.78 11.35 13.83
C LYS A 198 -5.66 10.97 15.32
N GLY A 199 -4.80 10.00 15.64
CA GLY A 199 -4.51 9.55 17.00
C GLY A 199 -3.62 10.53 17.78
N ASN A 200 -3.63 10.41 19.11
CA ASN A 200 -2.78 11.16 20.05
C ASN A 200 -1.62 10.32 20.62
N GLU A 201 -1.41 9.11 20.13
CA GLU A 201 -0.34 8.22 20.60
C GLU A 201 0.99 8.54 19.91
N ASP A 202 1.95 9.12 20.65
CA ASP A 202 3.30 9.34 20.13
C ASP A 202 4.10 8.03 20.16
N ARG A 203 4.04 7.27 19.06
CA ARG A 203 4.79 6.01 18.90
C ARG A 203 6.26 6.20 18.53
N ARG A 204 6.75 7.44 18.36
CA ARG A 204 8.10 7.69 17.81
C ARG A 204 9.21 7.09 18.65
N GLY A 205 10.14 6.41 17.98
CA GLY A 205 11.24 5.65 18.57
C GLY A 205 10.93 4.18 18.84
N GLN A 206 9.66 3.75 18.78
CA GLN A 206 9.27 2.34 18.87
C GLN A 206 9.56 1.59 17.56
N THR A 207 9.46 0.25 17.59
CA THR A 207 9.59 -0.62 16.39
C THR A 207 8.23 -0.83 15.75
N VAL A 208 8.18 -1.06 14.44
CA VAL A 208 6.93 -1.41 13.73
C VAL A 208 6.48 -2.88 13.92
N SER A 209 7.24 -3.67 14.70
CA SER A 209 7.01 -5.10 14.89
C SER A 209 5.64 -5.47 15.45
N ALA A 210 4.99 -4.57 16.20
CA ALA A 210 3.62 -4.78 16.68
C ALA A 210 2.62 -4.85 15.51
N GLY A 211 2.63 -3.82 14.64
CA GLY A 211 1.80 -3.73 13.44
C GLY A 211 2.05 -4.86 12.43
N VAL A 212 3.32 -5.27 12.28
CA VAL A 212 3.69 -6.45 11.47
C VAL A 212 3.06 -7.73 12.04
N ASN A 213 3.10 -7.92 13.37
CA ASN A 213 2.62 -9.14 14.03
C ASN A 213 1.08 -9.24 14.10
N GLU A 214 0.38 -8.11 14.21
CA GLU A 214 -1.10 -8.10 14.14
C GLU A 214 -1.64 -8.26 12.71
N ARG A 215 -0.78 -8.24 11.69
CA ARG A 215 -1.13 -8.33 10.26
C ARG A 215 -2.05 -7.19 9.80
N SER A 216 -1.83 -5.95 10.26
CA SER A 216 -2.51 -4.77 9.71
C SER A 216 -1.94 -4.38 8.34
N TRP A 217 -2.79 -3.78 7.50
CA TRP A 217 -2.39 -3.33 6.16
C TRP A 217 -1.35 -2.21 6.26
N LEU A 218 -1.47 -1.34 7.27
CA LEU A 218 -0.58 -0.22 7.54
C LEU A 218 0.92 -0.58 7.61
N TYR A 219 1.26 -1.83 7.93
CA TYR A 219 2.65 -2.32 7.98
C TYR A 219 2.93 -3.49 7.02
N LEU A 220 1.98 -3.78 6.12
CA LEU A 220 2.08 -4.73 5.00
C LEU A 220 2.64 -6.11 5.36
N LYS A 221 2.30 -6.65 6.55
CA LYS A 221 2.84 -7.91 7.11
C LYS A 221 4.38 -8.00 7.14
N GLY A 222 5.08 -6.87 7.03
CA GLY A 222 6.55 -6.80 6.93
C GLY A 222 7.10 -6.65 5.50
N SER A 223 6.27 -6.82 4.47
CA SER A 223 6.60 -6.62 3.04
C SER A 223 6.50 -5.15 2.60
N TYR A 224 6.83 -4.23 3.50
CA TYR A 224 6.92 -2.79 3.21
C TYR A 224 8.18 -2.45 2.40
N MET A 225 8.17 -1.31 1.72
CA MET A 225 9.31 -0.86 0.94
C MET A 225 10.45 -0.42 1.84
N LYS A 226 11.64 -1.00 1.64
CA LYS A 226 12.90 -0.57 2.24
C LYS A 226 13.66 0.25 1.19
N CYS A 227 13.61 1.58 1.28
CA CYS A 227 14.15 2.45 0.25
C CYS A 227 15.69 2.47 0.22
N ASN A 228 16.24 2.73 -0.96
CA ASN A 228 17.59 3.26 -1.13
C ASN A 228 17.52 4.77 -1.46
N ARG A 229 18.66 5.45 -1.64
CA ARG A 229 18.69 6.89 -1.94
C ARG A 229 17.93 7.26 -3.23
N ASN A 230 17.89 6.40 -4.24
CA ASN A 230 17.18 6.69 -5.50
C ASN A 230 15.67 6.47 -5.34
N MET A 231 15.24 5.49 -4.53
CA MET A 231 13.83 5.33 -4.13
C MET A 231 13.35 6.48 -3.24
N GLU A 232 14.24 7.09 -2.43
CA GLU A 232 13.95 8.32 -1.68
C GLU A 232 13.83 9.56 -2.57
N VAL A 233 14.54 9.58 -3.71
CA VAL A 233 14.31 10.57 -4.77
C VAL A 233 12.98 10.29 -5.50
N ALA A 234 12.64 9.03 -5.78
CA ALA A 234 11.35 8.68 -6.35
C ALA A 234 10.18 9.06 -5.41
N PHE A 235 10.31 8.84 -4.10
CA PHE A 235 9.32 9.26 -3.11
C PHE A 235 9.06 10.77 -3.19
N MET A 236 10.10 11.61 -3.20
CA MET A 236 9.88 13.06 -3.25
C MET A 236 9.34 13.56 -4.60
N VAL A 237 9.47 12.76 -5.67
CA VAL A 237 8.85 13.03 -6.98
C VAL A 237 7.38 12.61 -6.99
N CYS A 238 7.03 11.44 -6.44
CA CYS A 238 5.63 11.04 -6.22
C CYS A 238 4.90 12.03 -5.28
N ALA A 239 5.61 12.61 -4.31
CA ALA A 239 5.06 13.59 -3.37
C ALA A 239 4.86 15.00 -3.97
N ILE A 240 5.29 15.28 -5.20
CA ILE A 240 4.92 16.53 -5.89
C ILE A 240 3.40 16.59 -5.97
N ASN A 241 2.81 17.70 -5.50
CA ASN A 241 1.36 17.91 -5.50
C ASN A 241 1.00 18.99 -6.54
N PRO A 242 0.42 18.62 -7.71
CA PRO A 242 0.09 19.58 -8.76
C PRO A 242 -1.09 20.51 -8.45
N SER A 243 -1.96 20.14 -7.50
CA SER A 243 -3.29 20.73 -7.36
C SER A 243 -3.27 22.17 -6.85
N LEU A 244 -4.08 23.02 -7.47
CA LEU A 244 -4.29 24.43 -7.09
C LEU A 244 -5.47 24.54 -6.11
N ASP A 245 -6.51 23.75 -6.38
CA ASP A 245 -7.76 23.63 -5.63
C ASP A 245 -8.37 22.24 -5.90
N LEU A 246 -9.63 22.02 -5.51
CA LEU A 246 -10.31 20.71 -5.63
C LEU A 246 -10.61 20.28 -7.08
N HIS A 247 -10.42 21.16 -8.07
CA HIS A 247 -10.88 20.97 -9.44
C HIS A 247 -9.83 21.36 -10.51
N THR A 248 -8.65 21.83 -10.11
CA THR A 248 -7.67 22.44 -11.02
C THR A 248 -6.24 22.06 -10.61
N ASP A 249 -5.43 21.58 -11.56
CA ASP A 249 -4.00 21.27 -11.37
C ASP A 249 -3.08 22.22 -12.16
N SER A 250 -1.82 22.36 -11.72
CA SER A 250 -0.75 22.95 -12.52
C SER A 250 -0.24 21.93 -13.54
N THR A 251 -0.47 22.23 -14.81
CA THR A 251 0.13 21.50 -15.95
C THR A 251 1.65 21.52 -15.90
N GLU A 252 2.27 22.60 -15.42
CA GLU A 252 3.73 22.68 -15.25
C GLU A 252 4.27 21.68 -14.20
N LEU A 253 3.50 21.40 -13.14
CA LEU A 253 3.87 20.42 -12.11
C LEU A 253 3.58 18.98 -12.56
N LEU A 254 2.45 18.73 -13.22
CA LEU A 254 2.15 17.43 -13.86
C LEU A 254 3.27 17.05 -14.83
N GLN A 255 3.68 17.96 -15.72
CA GLN A 255 4.77 17.71 -16.68
C GLN A 255 6.14 17.55 -16.02
N LEU A 256 6.41 18.25 -14.91
CA LEU A 256 7.64 18.05 -14.13
C LEU A 256 7.67 16.67 -13.47
N GLN A 257 6.60 16.28 -12.78
CA GLN A 257 6.46 14.97 -12.13
C GLN A 257 6.55 13.83 -13.15
N HIS A 258 5.80 13.93 -14.25
CA HIS A 258 5.78 12.93 -15.31
C HIS A 258 7.18 12.72 -15.92
N ARG A 259 7.92 13.80 -16.22
CA ARG A 259 9.29 13.70 -16.76
C ARG A 259 10.31 13.17 -15.75
N LEU A 260 10.16 13.49 -14.46
CA LEU A 260 11.04 12.96 -13.41
C LEU A 260 10.77 11.49 -13.11
N LEU A 261 9.52 11.03 -13.15
CA LEU A 261 9.17 9.61 -13.05
C LEU A 261 9.67 8.82 -14.27
N TRP A 262 9.57 9.35 -15.49
CA TRP A 262 10.19 8.74 -16.68
C TRP A 262 11.70 8.56 -16.54
N LEU A 263 12.41 9.60 -16.05
CA LEU A 263 13.85 9.52 -15.80
C LEU A 263 14.20 8.40 -14.81
N LEU A 264 13.46 8.28 -13.70
CA LEU A 264 13.65 7.22 -12.70
C LEU A 264 13.32 5.83 -13.28
N TYR A 265 12.26 5.73 -14.09
CA TYR A 265 11.80 4.48 -14.69
C TYR A 265 12.80 3.92 -15.71
N GLU A 266 13.28 4.75 -16.64
CA GLU A 266 14.26 4.34 -17.67
C GLU A 266 15.63 3.97 -17.08
N ARG A 267 15.92 4.43 -15.86
CA ARG A 267 17.10 4.05 -15.09
C ARG A 267 16.92 2.76 -14.26
N GLY A 268 15.70 2.24 -14.17
CA GLY A 268 15.35 1.11 -13.31
C GLY A 268 15.16 1.47 -11.82
N ASP A 269 15.25 2.75 -11.44
CA ASP A 269 15.11 3.18 -10.04
C ASP A 269 13.68 2.96 -9.48
N LEU A 270 12.68 2.78 -10.35
CA LEU A 270 11.30 2.43 -9.97
C LEU A 270 11.01 0.92 -9.92
N GLU A 271 11.97 0.03 -10.25
CA GLU A 271 11.75 -1.43 -10.33
C GLU A 271 11.12 -2.01 -9.06
N ARG A 272 11.40 -1.38 -7.90
CA ARG A 272 10.91 -1.77 -6.57
C ARG A 272 9.97 -0.74 -5.95
N TYR A 273 9.27 0.04 -6.77
CA TYR A 273 8.32 1.07 -6.32
C TYR A 273 6.99 0.91 -7.07
N PRO A 274 6.13 -0.04 -6.66
CA PRO A 274 4.86 -0.33 -7.34
C PRO A 274 3.97 0.92 -7.51
N MET A 275 3.75 1.68 -6.43
CA MET A 275 2.92 2.89 -6.48
C MET A 275 3.47 3.98 -7.42
N ALA A 276 4.79 4.19 -7.47
CA ALA A 276 5.40 5.17 -8.37
C ALA A 276 5.25 4.80 -9.86
N MET A 277 5.26 3.50 -10.18
CA MET A 277 4.90 3.02 -11.52
C MET A 277 3.40 3.23 -11.79
N GLY A 278 2.52 3.06 -10.79
CA GLY A 278 1.10 3.42 -10.88
C GLY A 278 0.89 4.91 -11.20
N THR A 279 1.57 5.82 -10.47
CA THR A 279 1.54 7.27 -10.73
C THR A 279 2.06 7.61 -12.13
N LEU A 280 3.15 6.97 -12.56
CA LEU A 280 3.71 7.16 -13.90
C LEU A 280 2.73 6.71 -14.99
N ALA A 281 2.06 5.57 -14.80
CA ALA A 281 1.07 5.06 -15.73
C ALA A 281 -0.15 5.99 -15.82
N ASP A 282 -0.69 6.47 -14.70
CA ASP A 282 -1.80 7.44 -14.68
C ASP A 282 -1.45 8.78 -15.36
N LEU A 283 -0.20 9.25 -15.25
CA LEU A 283 0.27 10.46 -15.94
C LEU A 283 0.48 10.23 -17.45
N GLN A 284 1.00 9.06 -17.83
CA GLN A 284 1.14 8.65 -19.23
C GLN A 284 -0.22 8.33 -19.89
N ASP A 285 -1.25 8.04 -19.10
CA ASP A 285 -2.64 7.89 -19.54
C ASP A 285 -3.29 9.25 -19.84
N GLN A 286 -2.97 10.27 -19.03
CA GLN A 286 -3.52 11.63 -19.16
C GLN A 286 -2.83 12.48 -20.24
N GLU A 287 -1.50 12.50 -20.29
CA GLU A 287 -0.73 13.23 -21.32
C GLU A 287 0.36 12.32 -21.94
N PRO A 288 -0.02 11.42 -22.88
CA PRO A 288 0.90 10.41 -23.41
C PRO A 288 2.10 11.00 -24.15
N ILE A 289 3.32 10.70 -23.68
CA ILE A 289 4.55 11.10 -24.35
C ILE A 289 4.82 10.16 -25.54
N PRO A 290 4.98 10.66 -26.79
CA PRO A 290 5.20 9.82 -27.97
C PRO A 290 6.48 8.97 -27.88
N GLY A 291 6.38 7.70 -28.27
CA GLY A 291 7.50 6.76 -28.30
C GLY A 291 7.89 6.18 -26.93
N LYS A 292 7.15 6.54 -25.86
CA LYS A 292 7.24 5.87 -24.55
C LYS A 292 6.34 4.63 -24.50
N GLU A 293 6.49 3.85 -23.42
CA GLU A 293 5.68 2.67 -23.16
C GLU A 293 4.22 3.03 -22.82
N ASP A 294 3.30 2.09 -23.03
CA ASP A 294 1.87 2.27 -22.76
C ASP A 294 1.53 2.17 -21.26
N PRO A 295 0.48 2.88 -20.78
CA PRO A 295 0.08 2.84 -19.37
C PRO A 295 -0.21 1.42 -18.85
N LEU A 296 -0.83 0.56 -19.66
CA LEU A 296 -1.24 -0.79 -19.24
C LEU A 296 -0.02 -1.66 -18.93
N SER A 297 1.01 -1.68 -19.77
CA SER A 297 2.28 -2.38 -19.50
C SER A 297 2.94 -1.86 -18.22
N ILE A 298 2.90 -0.54 -17.96
CA ILE A 298 3.46 0.05 -16.73
C ILE A 298 2.64 -0.37 -15.49
N HIS A 299 1.31 -0.38 -15.54
CA HIS A 299 0.47 -0.91 -14.45
C HIS A 299 0.73 -2.41 -14.21
N LEU A 300 0.86 -3.22 -15.27
CA LEU A 300 1.19 -4.65 -15.16
C LEU A 300 2.59 -4.86 -14.55
N LYS A 301 3.55 -3.98 -14.84
CA LYS A 301 4.87 -3.96 -14.18
C LYS A 301 4.80 -3.54 -12.70
N ALA A 302 3.90 -2.62 -12.33
CA ALA A 302 3.64 -2.29 -10.93
C ALA A 302 3.14 -3.52 -10.15
N VAL A 303 2.14 -4.23 -10.70
CA VAL A 303 1.64 -5.50 -10.15
C VAL A 303 2.74 -6.56 -10.11
N ASN A 304 3.57 -6.69 -11.15
CA ASN A 304 4.68 -7.64 -11.14
C ASN A 304 5.77 -7.29 -10.10
N SER A 305 6.03 -6.00 -9.84
CA SER A 305 6.95 -5.57 -8.77
C SER A 305 6.42 -5.97 -7.39
N ALA A 306 5.12 -5.80 -7.12
CA ALA A 306 4.50 -6.29 -5.88
C ALA A 306 4.62 -7.82 -5.75
N LYS A 307 4.35 -8.56 -6.82
CA LYS A 307 4.50 -10.03 -6.89
C LYS A 307 5.96 -10.49 -6.71
N THR A 308 6.94 -9.74 -7.21
CA THR A 308 8.37 -10.12 -7.21
C THR A 308 9.12 -9.72 -5.94
N TYR A 309 8.87 -8.53 -5.39
CA TYR A 309 9.67 -7.94 -4.31
C TYR A 309 8.96 -7.85 -2.96
N TYR A 310 7.63 -7.98 -2.95
CA TYR A 310 6.79 -7.71 -1.78
C TYR A 310 5.76 -8.82 -1.56
N ASN A 311 6.09 -10.07 -1.92
CA ASN A 311 5.30 -11.28 -1.68
C ASN A 311 3.85 -11.24 -2.21
N ASN A 312 3.54 -10.34 -3.16
CA ASN A 312 2.18 -10.00 -3.59
C ASN A 312 1.28 -9.45 -2.45
N GLU A 313 1.84 -8.70 -1.50
CA GLU A 313 1.11 -8.19 -0.32
C GLU A 313 0.69 -6.72 -0.41
N HIS A 314 0.92 -6.04 -1.55
CA HIS A 314 0.50 -4.64 -1.80
C HIS A 314 -0.85 -4.60 -2.53
N ILE A 315 -1.67 -3.59 -2.24
CA ILE A 315 -3.06 -3.46 -2.71
C ILE A 315 -3.19 -2.42 -3.83
N TYR A 316 -2.57 -1.23 -3.70
CA TYR A 316 -2.70 -0.15 -4.68
C TYR A 316 -2.25 -0.50 -6.11
N PRO A 317 -1.27 -1.38 -6.37
CA PRO A 317 -0.93 -1.78 -7.75
C PRO A 317 -2.12 -2.37 -8.51
N PHE A 318 -3.02 -3.07 -7.81
CA PHE A 318 -4.27 -3.58 -8.37
C PHE A 318 -5.35 -2.50 -8.46
N MET A 319 -5.44 -1.59 -7.48
CA MET A 319 -6.37 -0.46 -7.54
C MET A 319 -6.06 0.49 -8.71
N TYR A 320 -4.77 0.77 -8.97
CA TYR A 320 -4.32 1.54 -10.14
C TYR A 320 -4.73 0.86 -11.45
N LEU A 321 -4.48 -0.46 -11.58
CA LEU A 321 -4.86 -1.24 -12.77
C LEU A 321 -6.39 -1.28 -12.96
N ALA A 322 -7.15 -1.44 -11.88
CA ALA A 322 -8.61 -1.39 -11.90
C ALA A 322 -9.14 0.00 -12.29
N GLY A 323 -8.52 1.06 -11.76
CA GLY A 323 -8.81 2.46 -12.11
C GLY A 323 -8.59 2.75 -13.60
N TYR A 324 -7.46 2.31 -14.15
CA TYR A 324 -7.18 2.38 -15.59
C TYR A 324 -8.27 1.69 -16.43
N HIS A 325 -8.62 0.44 -16.09
CA HIS A 325 -9.67 -0.30 -16.79
C HIS A 325 -11.06 0.32 -16.63
N TYR A 326 -11.37 0.88 -15.45
CA TYR A 326 -12.61 1.62 -15.18
C TYR A 326 -12.73 2.89 -16.05
N ARG A 327 -11.67 3.71 -16.14
CA ARG A 327 -11.61 4.89 -17.03
C ARG A 327 -11.82 4.48 -18.50
N HIS A 328 -11.26 3.34 -18.91
CA HIS A 328 -11.39 2.78 -20.26
C HIS A 328 -12.67 1.98 -20.50
N ARG A 329 -13.60 1.93 -19.54
CA ARG A 329 -14.86 1.15 -19.58
C ARG A 329 -14.66 -0.36 -19.84
N ASN A 330 -13.48 -0.90 -19.56
CA ASN A 330 -13.23 -2.34 -19.59
C ASN A 330 -13.75 -3.00 -18.29
N VAL A 331 -15.05 -3.26 -18.24
CA VAL A 331 -15.77 -3.77 -17.07
C VAL A 331 -15.17 -5.10 -16.56
N HIS A 332 -14.81 -6.00 -17.47
CA HIS A 332 -14.29 -7.33 -17.15
C HIS A 332 -12.93 -7.26 -16.43
N GLU A 333 -11.95 -6.54 -17.01
CA GLU A 333 -10.62 -6.42 -16.38
C GLU A 333 -10.63 -5.50 -15.15
N ALA A 334 -11.55 -4.52 -15.07
CA ALA A 334 -11.74 -3.73 -13.85
C ALA A 334 -12.24 -4.60 -12.68
N LEU A 335 -13.27 -5.43 -12.92
CA LEU A 335 -13.78 -6.40 -11.94
C LEU A 335 -12.70 -7.42 -11.56
N ARG A 336 -11.89 -7.89 -12.52
CA ARG A 336 -10.74 -8.77 -12.24
C ARG A 336 -9.72 -8.11 -11.32
N ALA A 337 -9.29 -6.89 -11.64
CA ALA A 337 -8.25 -6.21 -10.87
C ALA A 337 -8.72 -5.87 -9.44
N TRP A 338 -9.98 -5.47 -9.24
CA TRP A 338 -10.57 -5.35 -7.91
C TRP A 338 -10.66 -6.70 -7.18
N ALA A 339 -10.98 -7.80 -7.88
CA ALA A 339 -10.99 -9.14 -7.29
C ALA A 339 -9.58 -9.62 -6.88
N GLU A 340 -8.53 -9.32 -7.66
CA GLU A 340 -7.13 -9.55 -7.25
C GLU A 340 -6.76 -8.69 -6.03
N ALA A 341 -7.16 -7.41 -5.98
CA ALA A 341 -6.93 -6.55 -4.81
C ALA A 341 -7.57 -7.12 -3.53
N ALA A 342 -8.84 -7.55 -3.60
CA ALA A 342 -9.54 -8.19 -2.48
C ALA A 342 -8.91 -9.54 -2.10
N SER A 343 -8.40 -10.30 -3.08
CA SER A 343 -7.69 -11.57 -2.87
C SER A 343 -6.36 -11.38 -2.13
N VAL A 344 -5.69 -10.23 -2.26
CA VAL A 344 -4.54 -9.87 -1.41
C VAL A 344 -4.99 -9.40 -0.03
N MET A 345 -6.06 -8.61 0.05
CA MET A 345 -6.58 -8.09 1.32
C MET A 345 -7.08 -9.20 2.27
N GLN A 346 -7.53 -10.35 1.73
CA GLN A 346 -8.06 -11.48 2.51
C GLN A 346 -7.10 -12.03 3.59
N ASP A 347 -5.79 -11.82 3.43
CA ASP A 347 -4.74 -12.30 4.34
C ASP A 347 -4.32 -11.27 5.40
N TYR A 348 -4.96 -10.11 5.45
CA TYR A 348 -4.77 -9.09 6.48
C TYR A 348 -5.82 -9.21 7.60
N ASN A 349 -5.57 -8.55 8.73
CA ASN A 349 -6.60 -8.20 9.70
C ASN A 349 -6.90 -6.71 9.55
N TYR A 350 -8.18 -6.31 9.54
CA TYR A 350 -8.62 -4.92 9.58
C TYR A 350 -8.39 -4.33 10.97
N CYS A 351 -7.30 -3.57 11.11
CA CYS A 351 -7.04 -2.74 12.28
C CYS A 351 -7.64 -1.34 12.10
N ARG A 352 -7.87 -0.66 13.23
CA ARG A 352 -8.48 0.68 13.26
C ARG A 352 -7.72 1.75 12.46
N GLU A 353 -6.43 1.55 12.24
CA GLU A 353 -5.57 2.49 11.52
C GLU A 353 -5.55 2.25 10.00
N ASP A 354 -6.12 1.13 9.53
CA ASP A 354 -6.33 0.83 8.10
C ASP A 354 -7.56 1.59 7.52
N GLU A 355 -7.86 2.80 8.03
CA GLU A 355 -9.09 3.55 7.72
C GLU A 355 -9.17 3.97 6.24
N GLU A 356 -8.04 4.25 5.60
CA GLU A 356 -8.01 4.69 4.20
C GLU A 356 -8.30 3.55 3.22
N ILE A 357 -7.67 2.37 3.37
CA ILE A 357 -7.98 1.22 2.49
C ILE A 357 -9.40 0.67 2.73
N TYR A 358 -9.95 0.84 3.94
CA TYR A 358 -11.37 0.59 4.18
C TYR A 358 -12.27 1.49 3.33
N LYS A 359 -11.95 2.80 3.20
CA LYS A 359 -12.71 3.73 2.36
C LYS A 359 -12.62 3.34 0.88
N GLU A 360 -11.43 3.02 0.39
CA GLU A 360 -11.22 2.56 -1.00
C GLU A 360 -12.13 1.37 -1.32
N PHE A 361 -12.06 0.28 -0.54
CA PHE A 361 -12.94 -0.87 -0.75
C PHE A 361 -14.42 -0.54 -0.55
N PHE A 362 -14.76 0.38 0.36
CA PHE A 362 -16.14 0.82 0.57
C PHE A 362 -16.68 1.57 -0.66
N ASP A 363 -15.99 2.59 -1.16
CA ASP A 363 -16.44 3.41 -2.28
C ASP A 363 -16.43 2.61 -3.59
N ILE A 364 -15.45 1.71 -3.79
CA ILE A 364 -15.47 0.73 -4.89
C ILE A 364 -16.73 -0.14 -4.84
N ALA A 365 -17.07 -0.71 -3.68
CA ALA A 365 -18.18 -1.64 -3.52
C ALA A 365 -19.58 -0.97 -3.52
N ASN A 366 -19.67 0.28 -3.05
CA ASN A 366 -20.93 0.98 -2.77
C ASN A 366 -21.23 2.13 -3.76
N ASP A 367 -20.27 2.63 -4.54
CA ASP A 367 -20.52 3.54 -5.66
C ASP A 367 -19.93 3.04 -6.98
N VAL A 368 -18.60 2.84 -7.07
CA VAL A 368 -17.93 2.64 -8.38
C VAL A 368 -18.45 1.41 -9.13
N ILE A 369 -18.49 0.23 -8.50
CA ILE A 369 -19.04 -0.99 -9.11
C ILE A 369 -20.57 -0.85 -9.37
N PRO A 370 -21.41 -0.43 -8.40
CA PRO A 370 -22.83 -0.16 -8.65
C PRO A 370 -23.13 0.81 -9.80
N THR A 371 -22.30 1.84 -9.98
CA THR A 371 -22.40 2.84 -11.05
C THR A 371 -21.93 2.26 -12.38
N LEU A 372 -20.77 1.60 -12.44
CA LEU A 372 -20.26 0.92 -13.64
C LEU A 372 -21.25 -0.12 -14.19
N LEU A 373 -21.80 -0.98 -13.34
CA LEU A 373 -22.79 -1.99 -13.74
C LEU A 373 -24.14 -1.37 -14.16
N LYS A 374 -24.48 -0.17 -13.67
CA LYS A 374 -25.66 0.60 -14.09
C LYS A 374 -25.44 1.24 -15.47
N GLU A 375 -24.27 1.83 -15.71
CA GLU A 375 -23.90 2.40 -17.02
C GLU A 375 -23.85 1.30 -18.09
N THR A 376 -23.27 0.15 -17.76
CA THR A 376 -23.19 -1.04 -18.64
C THR A 376 -24.59 -1.54 -19.03
N ALA A 377 -25.53 -1.59 -18.07
CA ALA A 377 -26.92 -1.98 -18.34
C ALA A 377 -27.65 -0.96 -19.23
N ALA A 378 -27.45 0.35 -18.99
CA ALA A 378 -28.08 1.39 -19.80
C ALA A 378 -27.55 1.41 -21.25
N ALA A 379 -26.25 1.17 -21.45
CA ALA A 379 -25.67 1.00 -22.77
C ALA A 379 -26.28 -0.20 -23.51
N ALA A 380 -26.42 -1.35 -22.83
CA ALA A 380 -27.08 -2.53 -23.37
C ALA A 380 -28.53 -2.25 -23.81
N GLU A 381 -29.34 -1.59 -22.96
CA GLU A 381 -30.72 -1.22 -23.30
C GLU A 381 -30.79 -0.27 -24.52
N SER A 382 -29.91 0.74 -24.60
CA SER A 382 -29.91 1.71 -25.72
C SER A 382 -29.55 1.10 -27.08
N SER A 383 -28.75 0.02 -27.11
CA SER A 383 -28.38 -0.67 -28.35
C SER A 383 -29.54 -1.39 -29.04
N GLY A 384 -30.69 -1.55 -28.38
CA GLY A 384 -31.88 -2.21 -28.92
C GLY A 384 -32.77 -1.35 -29.83
N GLU A 385 -32.56 -0.03 -29.90
CA GLU A 385 -33.49 0.91 -30.56
C GLU A 385 -32.86 1.77 -31.68
N VAL A 386 -31.56 1.64 -31.97
CA VAL A 386 -30.86 2.46 -32.98
C VAL A 386 -30.71 1.70 -34.30
N GLY A 387 -31.08 2.35 -35.40
CA GLY A 387 -30.95 1.81 -36.76
C GLY A 387 -29.54 2.01 -37.37
N GLU A 388 -29.37 1.49 -38.57
CA GLU A 388 -28.12 1.54 -39.36
C GLU A 388 -27.64 3.00 -39.59
N GLU A 389 -26.57 3.45 -38.89
CA GLU A 389 -25.54 4.45 -39.30
C GLU A 389 -24.73 5.01 -38.09
N GLU A 390 -23.57 4.41 -37.72
CA GLU A 390 -22.36 5.12 -37.23
C GLU A 390 -21.14 4.16 -37.00
N GLU A 391 -20.40 3.88 -38.07
CA GLU A 391 -19.41 2.79 -38.18
C GLU A 391 -18.02 3.09 -37.53
N LYS A 392 -17.93 3.53 -36.26
CA LYS A 392 -16.64 3.91 -35.63
C LYS A 392 -16.29 3.45 -34.21
N ASP A 393 -17.23 3.06 -33.35
CA ASP A 393 -16.92 2.56 -31.98
C ASP A 393 -17.56 1.19 -31.65
N GLU A 394 -18.15 0.50 -32.64
CA GLU A 394 -18.82 -0.81 -32.51
C GLU A 394 -18.11 -1.84 -31.60
N PRO A 395 -16.79 -2.15 -31.76
CA PRO A 395 -16.17 -3.23 -30.99
C PRO A 395 -16.11 -2.96 -29.48
N ARG A 396 -16.23 -1.70 -29.04
CA ARG A 396 -16.29 -1.35 -27.62
C ARG A 396 -17.71 -1.43 -27.06
N GLN A 397 -18.71 -1.04 -27.82
CA GLN A 397 -20.12 -1.13 -27.40
C GLN A 397 -20.59 -2.59 -27.35
N ALA A 398 -20.18 -3.44 -28.30
CA ALA A 398 -20.44 -4.87 -28.27
C ALA A 398 -19.79 -5.57 -27.04
N ALA A 399 -18.61 -5.10 -26.60
CA ALA A 399 -17.95 -5.63 -25.40
C ALA A 399 -18.69 -5.25 -24.10
N ALA A 400 -19.27 -4.05 -24.02
CA ALA A 400 -20.06 -3.63 -22.86
C ALA A 400 -21.33 -4.48 -22.68
N LEU A 401 -22.05 -4.77 -23.77
CA LEU A 401 -23.16 -5.74 -23.82
C LEU A 401 -22.76 -7.12 -23.27
N SER A 402 -21.54 -7.57 -23.58
CA SER A 402 -21.03 -8.87 -23.15
C SER A 402 -20.85 -8.96 -21.63
N ALA A 403 -20.38 -7.90 -20.97
CA ALA A 403 -19.92 -7.95 -19.58
C ALA A 403 -20.97 -8.35 -18.54
N LEU A 404 -22.26 -8.05 -18.75
CA LEU A 404 -23.35 -8.50 -17.85
C LEU A 404 -23.89 -9.90 -18.20
N GLN A 405 -23.60 -10.41 -19.39
CA GLN A 405 -23.96 -11.76 -19.86
C GLN A 405 -22.81 -12.78 -19.69
N ASP A 406 -21.61 -12.28 -19.39
CA ASP A 406 -20.40 -13.02 -19.09
C ASP A 406 -20.39 -13.52 -17.63
N PRO A 407 -20.31 -14.84 -17.39
CA PRO A 407 -20.18 -15.37 -16.05
C PRO A 407 -18.82 -15.10 -15.38
N GLU A 408 -17.75 -14.76 -16.11
CA GLU A 408 -16.46 -14.38 -15.50
C GLU A 408 -16.54 -13.05 -14.76
N CYS A 409 -17.23 -12.06 -15.33
CA CYS A 409 -17.55 -10.80 -14.63
C CYS A 409 -18.31 -11.05 -13.31
N PHE A 410 -19.26 -12.00 -13.31
CA PHE A 410 -19.97 -12.40 -12.09
C PHE A 410 -19.05 -13.14 -11.11
N ALA A 411 -18.18 -14.04 -11.59
CA ALA A 411 -17.19 -14.73 -10.78
C ALA A 411 -16.21 -13.74 -10.11
N HIS A 412 -15.72 -12.74 -10.83
CA HIS A 412 -14.86 -11.69 -10.28
C HIS A 412 -15.59 -10.85 -9.23
N LEU A 413 -16.86 -10.48 -9.44
CA LEU A 413 -17.68 -9.81 -8.41
C LEU A 413 -17.84 -10.67 -7.14
N LEU A 414 -18.00 -11.99 -7.29
CA LEU A 414 -18.08 -12.91 -6.15
C LEU A 414 -16.74 -13.02 -5.40
N CYS A 415 -15.61 -13.13 -6.11
CA CYS A 415 -14.27 -13.16 -5.50
C CYS A 415 -13.94 -11.86 -4.76
N PHE A 416 -14.33 -10.69 -5.30
CA PHE A 416 -14.18 -9.39 -4.64
C PHE A 416 -14.88 -9.36 -3.27
N TYR A 417 -16.15 -9.77 -3.21
CA TYR A 417 -16.87 -9.83 -1.94
C TYR A 417 -16.37 -10.94 -1.00
N ASP A 418 -15.82 -12.05 -1.51
CA ASP A 418 -15.23 -13.11 -0.69
C ASP A 418 -13.93 -12.68 -0.01
N GLY A 419 -13.04 -11.97 -0.72
CA GLY A 419 -11.82 -11.40 -0.14
C GLY A 419 -12.12 -10.40 0.99
N ILE A 420 -13.13 -9.54 0.80
CA ILE A 420 -13.58 -8.58 1.83
C ILE A 420 -14.29 -9.27 3.00
N CYS A 421 -15.10 -10.30 2.73
CA CYS A 421 -15.67 -11.14 3.80
C CYS A 421 -14.58 -11.87 4.60
N LYS A 422 -13.51 -12.30 3.93
CA LYS A 422 -12.41 -13.05 4.55
C LYS A 422 -11.47 -12.14 5.35
N TRP A 423 -11.22 -10.91 4.89
CA TRP A 423 -10.48 -9.86 5.61
C TRP A 423 -11.11 -9.54 6.97
N GLU A 424 -12.42 -9.71 7.13
CA GLU A 424 -13.09 -9.54 8.43
C GLU A 424 -12.85 -10.70 9.41
N GLU A 425 -12.46 -11.89 8.94
CA GLU A 425 -12.35 -13.10 9.77
C GLU A 425 -11.08 -13.10 10.64
N GLY A 426 -11.26 -12.83 11.93
CA GLY A 426 -10.15 -12.70 12.90
C GLY A 426 -9.78 -11.26 13.21
N SER A 427 -10.33 -10.30 12.46
CA SER A 427 -10.10 -8.87 12.64
C SER A 427 -10.62 -8.33 13.98
N PRO A 428 -9.89 -7.40 14.64
CA PRO A 428 -10.32 -6.79 15.89
C PRO A 428 -11.53 -5.85 15.73
N THR A 429 -11.80 -5.40 14.51
CA THR A 429 -12.92 -4.54 14.15
C THR A 429 -13.70 -5.12 12.95
N PRO A 430 -15.04 -5.05 12.94
CA PRO A 430 -15.84 -5.50 11.80
C PRO A 430 -15.72 -4.55 10.60
N VAL A 431 -15.86 -5.12 9.41
CA VAL A 431 -15.80 -4.43 8.10
C VAL A 431 -17.22 -4.29 7.53
N LEU A 432 -18.02 -5.35 7.58
CA LEU A 432 -19.25 -5.49 6.81
C LEU A 432 -20.49 -5.10 7.62
N HIS A 433 -21.18 -4.07 7.15
CA HIS A 433 -22.42 -3.57 7.73
C HIS A 433 -23.52 -3.39 6.67
N VAL A 434 -24.70 -2.91 7.09
CA VAL A 434 -25.93 -2.84 6.27
C VAL A 434 -25.83 -1.94 5.01
N GLY A 435 -24.79 -1.11 4.90
CA GLY A 435 -24.45 -0.34 3.69
C GLY A 435 -24.07 -1.28 2.55
N TRP A 436 -22.91 -1.93 2.68
CA TRP A 436 -22.41 -3.01 1.81
C TRP A 436 -23.51 -3.98 1.39
N ALA A 437 -24.30 -4.45 2.35
CA ALA A 437 -25.35 -5.44 2.12
C ALA A 437 -26.50 -4.97 1.21
N THR A 438 -26.65 -3.65 1.01
CA THR A 438 -27.60 -3.06 0.07
C THR A 438 -27.04 -3.01 -1.34
N TYR A 439 -25.79 -2.58 -1.50
CA TYR A 439 -25.14 -2.47 -2.80
C TYR A 439 -24.71 -3.82 -3.38
N LEU A 440 -24.33 -4.80 -2.54
CA LEU A 440 -24.17 -6.20 -2.95
C LEU A 440 -25.45 -6.71 -3.64
N VAL A 441 -26.61 -6.57 -3.00
CA VAL A 441 -27.89 -7.04 -3.58
C VAL A 441 -28.22 -6.30 -4.89
N GLN A 442 -27.92 -5.00 -4.97
CA GLN A 442 -28.09 -4.23 -6.21
C GLN A 442 -27.20 -4.77 -7.34
N SER A 443 -25.91 -4.99 -7.09
CA SER A 443 -24.94 -5.49 -8.06
C SER A 443 -25.23 -6.93 -8.48
N LEU A 444 -25.57 -7.83 -7.54
CA LEU A 444 -26.02 -9.19 -7.86
C LEU A 444 -27.28 -9.21 -8.75
N SER A 445 -28.15 -8.20 -8.61
CA SER A 445 -29.38 -8.07 -9.41
C SER A 445 -29.14 -7.48 -10.81
N ARG A 446 -27.90 -7.13 -11.17
CA ARG A 446 -27.52 -6.75 -12.55
C ARG A 446 -27.17 -7.93 -13.44
N PHE A 447 -26.91 -9.11 -12.85
CA PHE A 447 -26.59 -10.33 -13.59
C PHE A 447 -27.81 -11.25 -13.65
N ASP A 448 -28.20 -11.64 -14.87
CA ASP A 448 -29.33 -12.53 -15.09
C ASP A 448 -29.16 -13.89 -14.40
N ALA A 449 -30.28 -14.51 -14.02
CA ALA A 449 -30.26 -15.83 -13.39
C ALA A 449 -29.49 -16.87 -14.23
N GLN A 450 -29.64 -16.82 -15.56
CA GLN A 450 -28.95 -17.70 -16.49
C GLN A 450 -27.44 -17.46 -16.56
N VAL A 451 -26.96 -16.26 -16.21
CA VAL A 451 -25.53 -15.93 -16.15
C VAL A 451 -24.95 -16.43 -14.83
N ARG A 452 -25.61 -16.08 -13.72
CA ARG A 452 -25.21 -16.47 -12.36
C ARG A 452 -25.17 -17.99 -12.17
N GLN A 453 -26.06 -18.72 -12.85
CA GLN A 453 -26.12 -20.19 -12.81
C GLN A 453 -25.05 -20.91 -13.65
N LYS A 454 -24.27 -20.20 -14.48
CA LYS A 454 -23.09 -20.78 -15.15
C LYS A 454 -21.87 -20.86 -14.22
N VAL A 455 -21.84 -20.08 -13.13
CA VAL A 455 -20.70 -20.04 -12.19
C VAL A 455 -20.79 -21.20 -11.21
N THR A 456 -19.76 -22.04 -11.20
CA THR A 456 -19.65 -23.21 -10.34
C THR A 456 -18.98 -22.81 -9.02
N ILE A 457 -19.76 -22.76 -7.94
CA ILE A 457 -19.26 -22.36 -6.61
C ILE A 457 -18.82 -23.60 -5.82
N ILE A 458 -17.50 -23.72 -5.63
CA ILE A 458 -16.85 -24.69 -4.75
C ILE A 458 -16.71 -24.09 -3.34
N THR A 459 -17.05 -24.89 -2.35
CA THR A 459 -16.84 -24.59 -0.93
C THR A 459 -15.90 -25.65 -0.39
N LYS A 460 -14.65 -25.29 -0.10
CA LYS A 460 -13.76 -26.20 0.63
C LYS A 460 -14.27 -26.31 2.06
N GLU A 461 -14.78 -27.48 2.40
CA GLU A 461 -14.90 -27.91 3.80
C GLU A 461 -13.47 -27.99 4.39
N PRO A 462 -13.28 -27.71 5.69
CA PRO A 462 -11.98 -27.88 6.32
C PRO A 462 -11.57 -29.36 6.23
N GLU A 463 -10.40 -29.62 5.65
CA GLU A 463 -9.80 -30.95 5.70
C GLU A 463 -9.61 -31.31 7.18
N VAL A 464 -10.35 -32.31 7.66
CA VAL A 464 -10.17 -32.84 9.00
C VAL A 464 -8.79 -33.49 9.02
N GLN A 465 -7.83 -32.83 9.66
CA GLN A 465 -6.61 -33.52 10.07
C GLN A 465 -7.04 -34.60 11.06
N GLU A 466 -6.99 -35.86 10.60
CA GLU A 466 -6.93 -37.02 11.46
C GLU A 466 -5.58 -36.95 12.20
N GLU A 467 -5.52 -36.16 13.28
CA GLU A 467 -4.44 -36.28 14.26
C GLU A 467 -4.49 -37.71 14.82
N ASP A 468 -3.41 -38.44 14.62
CA ASP A 468 -3.23 -39.85 14.99
C ASP A 468 -3.42 -40.01 16.51
N ASP A 469 -4.61 -40.46 16.94
CA ASP A 469 -5.06 -40.49 18.35
C ASP A 469 -4.36 -41.61 19.15
N GLN A 470 -3.04 -41.45 19.31
CA GLN A 470 -2.17 -42.39 20.03
C GLN A 470 -2.00 -41.99 21.49
N SER A 471 -3.11 -42.15 22.21
CA SER A 471 -3.16 -42.68 23.58
C SER A 471 -2.16 -42.12 24.62
N ASN A 472 -2.70 -41.34 25.56
CA ASN A 472 -2.29 -41.48 26.96
C ASN A 472 -3.51 -41.30 27.88
N GLU A 473 -4.00 -42.40 28.45
CA GLU A 473 -4.83 -42.33 29.64
C GLU A 473 -3.96 -41.86 30.82
N ASP A 474 -4.37 -40.80 31.51
CA ASP A 474 -4.08 -40.68 32.96
C ASP A 474 -5.33 -40.21 33.70
N ALA A 475 -5.77 -41.03 34.64
CA ALA A 475 -7.14 -40.99 35.16
C ALA A 475 -7.22 -40.19 36.46
N ARG A 476 -7.73 -38.94 36.39
CA ARG A 476 -8.18 -38.15 37.57
C ARG A 476 -9.23 -37.10 37.23
N GLU A 477 -10.42 -37.56 36.87
CA GLU A 477 -11.59 -36.68 36.79
C GLU A 477 -12.02 -36.17 38.19
N GLY A 478 -12.55 -34.94 38.26
CA GLY A 478 -13.59 -34.61 39.24
C GLY A 478 -13.26 -33.61 40.34
N ARG A 479 -13.45 -32.31 40.03
CA ARG A 479 -14.36 -31.42 40.82
C ARG A 479 -14.64 -30.08 40.13
N ARG A 480 -15.87 -29.91 39.64
CA ARG A 480 -16.42 -28.60 39.25
C ARG A 480 -16.59 -27.69 40.46
N ARG A 481 -16.27 -26.40 40.34
CA ARG A 481 -16.90 -25.29 41.11
C ARG A 481 -16.80 -23.97 40.35
N GLY A 482 -17.82 -23.14 40.49
CA GLY A 482 -18.04 -21.92 39.68
C GLY A 482 -17.35 -20.66 40.19
N PRO A 483 -17.62 -19.50 39.53
CA PRO A 483 -16.81 -18.29 39.66
C PRO A 483 -17.05 -17.51 40.97
N ARG A 484 -16.03 -16.79 41.43
CA ARG A 484 -16.16 -15.82 42.54
C ARG A 484 -15.22 -14.62 42.42
N ARG A 485 -15.78 -13.55 41.85
CA ARG A 485 -15.75 -12.13 42.29
C ARG A 485 -14.43 -11.51 42.76
N GLU A 486 -14.13 -10.35 42.17
CA GLU A 486 -13.03 -9.43 42.44
C GLU A 486 -12.87 -9.00 43.91
N SER A 487 -11.66 -8.55 44.28
CA SER A 487 -11.39 -7.70 45.44
C SER A 487 -10.09 -6.90 45.25
N LYS A 488 -10.17 -5.57 45.37
CA LYS A 488 -9.04 -4.60 45.32
C LYS A 488 -8.56 -4.24 46.73
N VAL A 489 -7.25 -4.27 46.97
CA VAL A 489 -6.41 -3.34 47.80
C VAL A 489 -4.96 -3.56 47.24
N GLU A 490 -4.15 -2.60 46.78
CA GLU A 490 -3.43 -1.52 47.52
C GLU A 490 -2.52 -2.08 48.65
N ASP A 491 -1.27 -1.67 48.88
CA ASP A 491 -0.39 -0.66 48.24
C ASP A 491 1.11 -0.88 48.66
N GLN A 492 2.05 -0.05 48.15
CA GLN A 492 3.40 0.28 48.66
C GLN A 492 4.66 -0.51 48.25
N VAL A 493 5.73 0.28 48.02
CA VAL A 493 7.09 0.04 47.46
C VAL A 493 7.93 1.30 47.84
N PRO A 494 9.30 1.38 47.83
CA PRO A 494 10.40 0.39 47.75
C PRO A 494 11.11 0.33 49.15
N PRO A 495 12.39 0.74 49.42
CA PRO A 495 13.69 0.54 48.75
C PRO A 495 14.85 0.03 49.65
N SER A 496 15.88 -0.61 49.05
CA SER A 496 17.28 -0.12 49.03
C SER A 496 18.28 -1.12 48.42
N ALA A 497 19.39 -0.59 47.91
CA ALA A 497 20.64 -1.29 47.55
C ALA A 497 21.82 -0.40 48.05
N PRO A 498 23.10 -0.86 48.10
CA PRO A 498 23.92 -0.82 46.88
C PRO A 498 25.16 -1.77 46.81
N ALA A 499 25.87 -1.67 45.67
CA ALA A 499 27.34 -1.77 45.49
C ALA A 499 28.05 -3.12 45.22
N LEU A 500 28.93 -3.06 44.21
CA LEU A 500 30.07 -3.96 43.91
C LEU A 500 31.38 -3.29 44.40
N PRO A 501 32.56 -3.97 44.33
CA PRO A 501 33.50 -3.54 43.28
C PRO A 501 34.48 -4.60 42.70
N SER A 502 34.97 -4.27 41.48
CA SER A 502 36.32 -4.52 40.92
C SER A 502 36.83 -5.92 40.53
N GLN A 503 37.49 -5.92 39.36
CA GLN A 503 38.22 -6.98 38.63
C GLN A 503 39.72 -7.02 39.05
N PRO A 504 40.57 -8.01 38.65
CA PRO A 504 41.28 -7.89 37.34
C PRO A 504 41.78 -9.17 36.60
N THR A 505 41.62 -9.16 35.26
CA THR A 505 42.54 -9.58 34.16
C THR A 505 43.26 -10.97 34.03
N GLN A 506 43.08 -11.58 32.83
CA GLN A 506 44.03 -12.33 31.96
C GLN A 506 44.55 -13.75 32.34
N GLY A 507 44.81 -14.63 31.33
CA GLY A 507 45.79 -15.73 31.56
C GLY A 507 45.97 -17.00 30.68
N SER A 508 45.27 -17.27 29.56
CA SER A 508 45.64 -18.32 28.56
C SER A 508 45.62 -19.85 28.94
N PRO A 509 45.72 -20.80 27.96
CA PRO A 509 45.49 -22.27 28.14
C PRO A 509 46.68 -23.15 27.59
N PRO A 510 46.56 -24.42 27.10
CA PRO A 510 45.76 -25.63 27.45
C PRO A 510 46.63 -26.93 27.66
N LYS A 511 46.00 -28.12 27.81
CA LYS A 511 46.57 -29.48 27.54
C LYS A 511 45.54 -30.32 26.74
N LYS A 512 45.87 -31.01 25.62
CA LYS A 512 46.63 -32.29 25.41
C LYS A 512 45.85 -33.53 25.92
N VAL A 513 45.73 -34.69 25.24
CA VAL A 513 46.35 -35.36 24.05
C VAL A 513 45.20 -36.09 23.28
N GLY A 514 45.21 -36.61 22.03
CA GLY A 514 46.12 -36.86 20.87
C GLY A 514 45.64 -38.16 20.13
N GLY A 515 46.17 -38.67 19.01
CA GLY A 515 47.25 -38.23 18.09
C GLY A 515 47.46 -39.22 16.91
N GLU A 516 48.21 -38.78 15.88
CA GLU A 516 48.92 -39.52 14.79
C GLU A 516 48.17 -40.54 13.87
N GLY A 517 48.44 -40.62 12.55
CA GLY A 517 49.35 -39.82 11.71
C GLY A 517 49.43 -40.28 10.22
N ALA A 518 50.17 -39.52 9.40
CA ALA A 518 50.68 -39.77 8.02
C ALA A 518 49.73 -40.28 6.87
N GLY A 519 49.78 -39.75 5.63
CA GLY A 519 50.40 -38.51 5.12
C GLY A 519 50.67 -38.47 3.60
N ARG A 520 50.52 -37.27 2.98
CA ARG A 520 51.13 -36.76 1.70
C ARG A 520 50.84 -37.50 0.34
N PRO A 521 50.96 -36.82 -0.83
CA PRO A 521 50.41 -35.48 -1.20
C PRO A 521 49.97 -35.36 -2.71
N ARG A 522 49.57 -34.15 -3.14
CA ARG A 522 49.63 -33.60 -4.54
C ARG A 522 48.66 -34.17 -5.63
N SER A 523 48.46 -33.55 -6.81
CA SER A 523 48.42 -32.11 -7.23
C SER A 523 48.27 -31.92 -8.78
N ILE A 524 47.12 -31.39 -9.25
CA ILE A 524 46.97 -30.32 -10.27
C ILE A 524 47.28 -30.59 -11.79
N GLN A 525 46.43 -29.96 -12.65
CA GLN A 525 46.60 -29.44 -14.04
C GLN A 525 46.25 -30.26 -15.31
N GLY A 526 45.50 -29.58 -16.21
CA GLY A 526 45.53 -29.70 -17.67
C GLY A 526 44.50 -30.64 -18.34
N GLY A 527 43.86 -30.31 -19.47
CA GLY A 527 43.77 -29.02 -20.18
C GLY A 527 43.43 -29.14 -21.69
N ARG A 528 42.70 -28.14 -22.24
CA ARG A 528 42.32 -27.92 -23.67
C ARG A 528 41.41 -28.97 -24.35
N GLY A 529 40.33 -28.48 -24.98
CA GLY A 529 39.46 -29.24 -25.90
C GLY A 529 39.64 -28.83 -27.38
N LYS A 530 38.63 -29.12 -28.23
CA LYS A 530 38.51 -28.56 -29.60
C LYS A 530 37.08 -28.69 -30.16
N GLU A 531 36.79 -27.95 -31.23
CA GLU A 531 35.47 -27.82 -31.90
C GLU A 531 35.24 -28.86 -33.02
N THR A 532 33.97 -29.02 -33.46
CA THR A 532 33.44 -29.18 -34.86
C THR A 532 32.06 -29.90 -34.84
N ASP A 533 31.14 -29.79 -35.80
CA ASP A 533 30.66 -28.68 -36.66
C ASP A 533 29.28 -29.06 -37.31
N ARG A 534 28.42 -28.07 -37.60
CA ARG A 534 27.24 -28.03 -38.55
C ARG A 534 26.13 -29.12 -38.64
N LYS A 535 24.88 -28.61 -38.55
CA LYS A 535 23.66 -28.87 -39.40
C LYS A 535 23.01 -30.29 -39.35
N THR A 536 21.75 -30.56 -39.75
CA THR A 536 20.67 -29.78 -40.45
C THR A 536 19.26 -30.28 -40.06
N GLU A 537 18.21 -29.47 -40.25
CA GLU A 537 16.78 -29.90 -40.39
C GLU A 537 16.46 -30.35 -41.86
N PRO A 538 15.23 -30.74 -42.30
CA PRO A 538 13.92 -30.91 -41.61
C PRO A 538 13.15 -32.23 -41.97
N LEU A 539 11.83 -32.25 -41.67
CA LEU A 539 10.70 -33.00 -42.30
C LEU A 539 10.12 -34.27 -41.63
N SER A 540 8.78 -34.34 -41.67
CA SER A 540 7.89 -35.39 -41.15
C SER A 540 7.60 -36.50 -42.18
N PRO A 541 6.98 -37.62 -41.77
CA PRO A 541 5.59 -37.85 -42.17
C PRO A 541 4.69 -38.55 -41.12
N SER A 542 3.38 -38.56 -41.39
CA SER A 542 2.29 -39.23 -40.63
C SER A 542 1.44 -40.09 -41.61
N PRO A 543 0.27 -40.67 -41.26
CA PRO A 543 -0.20 -41.31 -40.01
C PRO A 543 -0.81 -42.73 -40.24
N VAL A 544 -1.03 -43.52 -39.17
CA VAL A 544 -1.93 -44.71 -39.16
C VAL A 544 -2.69 -44.75 -37.80
N PRO A 545 -3.99 -45.15 -37.70
CA PRO A 545 -4.87 -44.61 -36.65
C PRO A 545 -5.41 -45.61 -35.59
N SER A 546 -6.20 -45.06 -34.64
CA SER A 546 -7.13 -45.70 -33.66
C SER A 546 -6.58 -45.85 -32.22
N PRO A 547 -7.44 -45.90 -31.18
CA PRO A 547 -8.92 -45.80 -31.18
C PRO A 547 -9.48 -44.53 -30.52
N THR A 548 -10.79 -44.32 -30.65
CA THR A 548 -11.56 -43.25 -30.02
C THR A 548 -11.59 -43.35 -28.49
N GLN A 549 -11.23 -42.27 -27.80
CA GLN A 549 -11.72 -41.98 -26.45
C GLN A 549 -12.71 -40.80 -26.52
N PRO A 550 -13.81 -40.80 -25.74
CA PRO A 550 -14.75 -39.69 -25.72
C PRO A 550 -14.11 -38.50 -24.99
N THR A 551 -13.88 -37.41 -25.71
CA THR A 551 -13.62 -36.11 -25.10
C THR A 551 -14.83 -35.71 -24.25
N PRO A 552 -14.71 -35.46 -22.94
CA PRO A 552 -15.77 -34.79 -22.20
C PRO A 552 -15.92 -33.39 -22.79
N ALA A 553 -17.08 -33.10 -23.38
CA ALA A 553 -17.38 -31.75 -23.85
C ALA A 553 -17.38 -30.81 -22.63
N SER A 554 -16.47 -29.85 -22.60
CA SER A 554 -16.30 -28.92 -21.48
C SER A 554 -17.41 -27.89 -21.45
N THR A 555 -18.61 -28.29 -21.06
CA THR A 555 -19.76 -27.41 -20.76
C THR A 555 -19.58 -26.73 -19.40
N GLY A 556 -18.35 -26.31 -19.07
CA GLY A 556 -17.99 -25.70 -17.81
C GLY A 556 -17.97 -24.18 -17.94
N GLY A 557 -18.83 -23.50 -17.19
CA GLY A 557 -18.61 -22.09 -16.85
C GLY A 557 -17.52 -21.95 -15.78
N PRO A 558 -17.19 -20.71 -15.37
CA PRO A 558 -16.08 -20.45 -14.46
C PRO A 558 -16.31 -21.02 -13.07
N VAL A 559 -15.21 -21.30 -12.38
CA VAL A 559 -15.19 -21.98 -11.08
C VAL A 559 -14.67 -21.03 -10.02
N VAL A 560 -15.50 -20.70 -9.04
CA VAL A 560 -15.14 -19.88 -7.88
C VAL A 560 -14.98 -20.80 -6.68
N THR A 561 -13.89 -20.67 -5.93
CA THR A 561 -13.75 -21.30 -4.60
C THR A 561 -13.95 -20.22 -3.55
N PHE A 562 -14.85 -20.43 -2.58
CA PHE A 562 -15.02 -19.48 -1.47
C PHE A 562 -14.13 -19.82 -0.27
N HIS A 563 -13.47 -18.77 0.23
CA HIS A 563 -12.56 -18.77 1.36
C HIS A 563 -13.27 -18.34 2.66
N SER A 564 -14.20 -17.38 2.58
CA SER A 564 -14.96 -16.88 3.74
C SER A 564 -16.20 -17.72 4.09
N GLU A 565 -16.51 -17.82 5.38
CA GLU A 565 -17.73 -18.46 5.89
C GLU A 565 -19.00 -17.69 5.50
N LYS A 566 -18.90 -16.36 5.33
CA LYS A 566 -20.03 -15.54 4.86
C LYS A 566 -20.43 -15.89 3.43
N MET A 567 -19.49 -15.98 2.50
CA MET A 567 -19.81 -16.32 1.10
C MET A 567 -20.14 -17.81 0.92
N LYS A 568 -19.45 -18.74 1.63
CA LYS A 568 -19.85 -20.15 1.71
C LYS A 568 -21.33 -20.29 2.09
N GLY A 569 -21.76 -19.61 3.16
CA GLY A 569 -23.15 -19.58 3.61
C GLY A 569 -24.14 -18.86 2.68
N MET A 570 -23.67 -18.08 1.70
CA MET A 570 -24.51 -17.43 0.68
C MET A 570 -24.59 -18.19 -0.65
N LYS A 571 -23.77 -19.21 -0.90
CA LYS A 571 -23.70 -19.98 -2.16
C LYS A 571 -25.05 -20.19 -2.86
N GLU A 572 -26.00 -20.83 -2.18
CA GLU A 572 -27.31 -21.16 -2.77
C GLU A 572 -28.18 -19.92 -3.05
N LEU A 573 -27.97 -18.81 -2.32
CA LEU A 573 -28.66 -17.54 -2.52
C LEU A 573 -28.12 -16.78 -3.75
N LEU A 574 -26.84 -16.98 -4.08
CA LEU A 574 -26.14 -16.30 -5.19
C LEU A 574 -26.52 -16.92 -6.54
N SER A 575 -26.74 -18.24 -6.60
CA SER A 575 -27.20 -18.97 -7.80
C SER A 575 -28.72 -19.05 -7.94
N ALA A 576 -29.49 -18.62 -6.93
CA ALA A 576 -30.96 -18.65 -6.97
C ALA A 576 -31.53 -17.80 -8.11
N SER A 577 -32.62 -18.26 -8.73
CA SER A 577 -33.27 -17.56 -9.85
C SER A 577 -33.75 -16.15 -9.47
N LYS A 578 -34.17 -15.95 -8.22
CA LYS A 578 -34.53 -14.65 -7.65
C LYS A 578 -33.66 -14.33 -6.43
N VAL A 579 -32.96 -13.19 -6.48
CA VAL A 579 -32.06 -12.71 -5.42
C VAL A 579 -32.84 -12.46 -4.12
N ASN A 580 -32.56 -13.24 -3.07
CA ASN A 580 -33.21 -13.08 -1.76
C ASN A 580 -32.50 -12.01 -0.91
N SER A 581 -32.83 -10.74 -1.20
CA SER A 581 -32.30 -9.55 -0.52
C SER A 581 -32.25 -9.68 1.00
N SER A 582 -33.34 -10.16 1.63
CA SER A 582 -33.41 -10.29 3.09
C SER A 582 -32.43 -11.32 3.65
N ALA A 583 -32.27 -12.47 2.98
CA ALA A 583 -31.34 -13.51 3.44
C ALA A 583 -29.87 -13.12 3.21
N ILE A 584 -29.56 -12.53 2.05
CA ILE A 584 -28.21 -12.01 1.74
C ILE A 584 -27.81 -10.92 2.74
N LYS A 585 -28.73 -10.00 3.07
CA LYS A 585 -28.48 -8.97 4.09
C LYS A 585 -28.25 -9.57 5.48
N LEU A 586 -29.02 -10.59 5.86
CA LEU A 586 -28.86 -11.30 7.13
C LEU A 586 -27.47 -11.96 7.23
N GLN A 587 -27.06 -12.68 6.19
CA GLN A 587 -25.82 -13.46 6.17
C GLN A 587 -24.57 -12.56 6.08
N LEU A 588 -24.56 -11.55 5.18
CA LEU A 588 -23.42 -10.64 5.05
C LEU A 588 -23.17 -9.81 6.32
N THR A 589 -24.22 -9.49 7.10
CA THR A 589 -24.10 -8.72 8.35
C THR A 589 -24.07 -9.57 9.62
N ALA A 590 -24.17 -10.91 9.49
CA ALA A 590 -24.36 -11.84 10.62
C ALA A 590 -25.50 -11.46 11.59
N GLN A 591 -26.54 -10.77 11.08
CA GLN A 591 -27.61 -10.21 11.90
C GLN A 591 -28.53 -11.32 12.46
N SER A 592 -28.56 -11.48 13.79
CA SER A 592 -29.26 -12.60 14.45
C SER A 592 -30.79 -12.51 14.49
N GLN A 593 -31.38 -11.34 14.19
CA GLN A 593 -32.83 -11.14 14.22
C GLN A 593 -33.31 -10.18 13.12
N VAL A 594 -34.33 -10.60 12.36
CA VAL A 594 -35.13 -9.68 11.52
C VAL A 594 -36.07 -8.82 12.39
N GLN A 595 -36.49 -7.66 11.89
CA GLN A 595 -37.41 -6.78 12.62
C GLN A 595 -38.73 -7.51 12.94
N MET A 596 -38.95 -7.82 14.22
CA MET A 596 -40.27 -8.25 14.69
C MET A 596 -41.25 -7.10 14.46
N LYS A 597 -42.30 -7.34 13.67
CA LYS A 597 -43.40 -6.36 13.50
C LYS A 597 -43.96 -6.03 14.88
N ARG A 598 -43.74 -4.79 15.32
CA ARG A 598 -44.28 -4.26 16.58
C ARG A 598 -45.81 -4.32 16.49
N GLN A 599 -46.40 -5.37 17.09
CA GLN A 599 -47.86 -5.47 17.21
C GLN A 599 -48.37 -4.20 17.87
N LYS A 600 -49.48 -3.65 17.36
CA LYS A 600 -50.10 -2.46 17.96
C LYS A 600 -50.37 -2.77 19.44
N PRO A 601 -49.90 -1.95 20.40
CA PRO A 601 -50.34 -2.10 21.77
C PRO A 601 -51.85 -1.88 21.79
N THR A 602 -52.59 -2.88 22.27
CA THR A 602 -53.99 -2.69 22.66
C THR A 602 -54.05 -1.61 23.76
N PRO A 603 -55.08 -0.74 23.76
CA PRO A 603 -55.19 0.32 24.74
C PRO A 603 -55.23 -0.25 26.17
N SER A 604 -54.63 0.49 27.10
CA SER A 604 -54.36 0.06 28.47
C SER A 604 -55.62 -0.18 29.31
N GLY A 605 -55.64 -1.28 30.06
CA GLY A 605 -56.58 -1.53 31.14
C GLY A 605 -55.87 -2.17 32.35
N ASP A 606 -55.88 -1.44 33.46
CA ASP A 606 -55.58 -1.81 34.85
C ASP A 606 -54.28 -2.55 35.21
N TYR A 607 -53.45 -1.84 35.98
CA TYR A 607 -52.21 -2.32 36.59
C TYR A 607 -52.46 -2.66 38.07
N THR A 608 -52.43 -3.95 38.42
CA THR A 608 -52.64 -4.41 39.81
C THR A 608 -51.50 -5.34 40.27
N LEU A 609 -50.62 -4.83 41.12
CA LEU A 609 -49.54 -5.59 41.75
C LEU A 609 -50.10 -6.61 42.77
N SER A 610 -49.86 -7.91 42.55
CA SER A 610 -50.25 -8.98 43.49
C SER A 610 -49.21 -10.11 43.57
N PHE A 611 -47.95 -9.73 43.81
CA PHE A 611 -46.87 -10.68 44.12
C PHE A 611 -47.09 -11.36 45.49
N MET A 612 -47.65 -12.58 45.54
CA MET A 612 -47.32 -13.61 46.56
C MET A 612 -48.08 -14.93 46.41
N LYS A 613 -47.37 -16.05 46.70
CA LYS A 613 -47.89 -17.39 47.09
C LYS A 613 -48.60 -18.15 45.94
N ARG A 614 -48.62 -19.48 45.85
CA ARG A 614 -48.25 -20.64 46.72
C ARG A 614 -47.99 -21.85 45.78
N GLN A 615 -47.40 -23.00 46.10
CA GLN A 615 -46.80 -23.57 47.32
C GLN A 615 -45.84 -24.73 46.93
N ARG A 616 -44.85 -25.08 47.76
CA ARG A 616 -44.17 -26.39 47.65
C ARG A 616 -45.17 -27.52 47.97
N LYS A 617 -45.07 -28.64 47.26
CA LYS A 617 -45.44 -29.97 47.82
C LYS A 617 -44.15 -30.70 48.21
N THR A 618 -44.21 -31.42 49.30
CA THR A 618 -43.18 -32.36 49.78
C THR A 618 -43.81 -33.72 49.97
N LEU A 619 -43.19 -34.73 49.37
CA LEU A 619 -42.92 -36.03 49.98
C LEU A 619 -41.54 -36.45 49.46
#